data_AF-E9GAL7-F1
#
_entry.id   AF-E9GAL7-F1
#
_cell.length_a   1.000
_cell.length_b   1.000
_cell.length_c   1.000
_cell.angle_alpha   90.00
_cell.angle_beta   90.00
_cell.angle_gamma   90.00
#
_symmetry.space_group_name_H-M   'P 1'
#
loop_
_entity.id
_entity.type
_entity.pdbx_description
1 polymer ?
#
loop_
_entity_poly.entity_id
_entity_poly.type
_entity_poly.pdbx_seq_one_letter_code
_entity_poly.pdbx_strand_id
1 'polypeptide(L)'
;MGVECNQASSVLFLLLMLGTVWLGVSIFNFKKTPFLSAGKREILADYALPIAVVTMSFVGSFFFREVKAEPFRYDDSENVFTVTPLGRLPGLAIAGAMGLGFALSLLILMDQNISSAVDRHTIGSWPFVMAILTAALSAVGLPWMHALVPHSPLHARALADVEERVHQGHVYQIIVRVRETRLTVLFSHILIGLSIMLLPYPMAYISPAVLNGLFLYVAVTGLGGNQMFERISLFFTEQSAYPPNHYIRRVPQRKIHQFTGCQLAQLMLMCLFGFVPWPYMKMIFPVILLSLLPIRHLIVPRVVEDRFLKALDSSEH
;
A
#
# COMPACT_ATOMS: atom_id res chain seq x y z
N MET A 1 1.94 -24.14 -26.48
CA MET A 1 0.49 -24.20 -26.17
C MET A 1 -0.04 -22.79 -26.32
N GLY A 2 -0.83 -22.53 -27.36
CA GLY A 2 -1.45 -21.23 -27.54
C GLY A 2 -2.45 -20.99 -26.42
N VAL A 3 -2.32 -19.87 -25.72
CA VAL A 3 -3.35 -19.42 -24.77
C VAL A 3 -4.56 -19.04 -25.63
N GLU A 4 -5.59 -19.89 -25.66
CA GLU A 4 -6.88 -19.50 -26.22
C GLU A 4 -7.41 -18.34 -25.37
N CYS A 5 -7.25 -17.13 -25.89
CA CYS A 5 -7.73 -15.92 -25.25
C CYS A 5 -9.26 -15.89 -25.38
N ASN A 6 -9.96 -16.48 -24.42
CA ASN A 6 -11.40 -16.41 -24.38
C ASN A 6 -11.83 -14.99 -23.95
N GLN A 7 -12.37 -14.23 -24.90
CA GLN A 7 -12.84 -12.86 -24.68
C GLN A 7 -13.80 -12.77 -23.48
N ALA A 8 -14.62 -13.79 -23.26
CA ALA A 8 -15.53 -13.87 -22.12
C ALA A 8 -14.80 -13.84 -20.77
N SER A 9 -13.63 -14.48 -20.66
CA SER A 9 -12.83 -14.49 -19.43
C SER A 9 -12.23 -13.13 -19.13
N SER A 10 -11.77 -12.39 -20.15
CA SER A 10 -11.23 -11.03 -19.96
C SER A 10 -12.31 -10.04 -19.56
N VAL A 11 -13.51 -10.12 -20.16
CA VAL A 11 -14.65 -9.26 -19.80
C VAL A 11 -15.11 -9.57 -18.38
N LEU A 12 -15.21 -10.85 -18.00
CA LEU A 12 -15.56 -11.25 -16.64
C LEU A 12 -14.52 -10.76 -15.62
N PHE A 13 -13.23 -10.86 -15.95
CA PHE A 13 -12.17 -10.36 -15.09
C PHE A 13 -12.32 -8.86 -14.82
N LEU A 14 -12.53 -8.05 -15.86
CA LEU A 14 -12.75 -6.62 -15.72
C LEU A 14 -14.03 -6.30 -14.94
N LEU A 15 -15.11 -7.05 -15.19
CA LEU A 15 -16.39 -6.88 -14.49
C LEU A 15 -16.23 -7.15 -13.00
N LEU A 16 -15.59 -8.26 -12.61
CA LEU A 16 -15.37 -8.60 -11.21
C LEU A 16 -14.42 -7.63 -10.53
N MET A 17 -13.33 -7.23 -11.21
CA MET A 17 -12.36 -6.27 -10.68
C MET A 17 -12.99 -4.90 -10.43
N LEU A 18 -13.61 -4.30 -11.45
CA LEU A 18 -14.25 -2.98 -11.34
C LEU A 18 -15.51 -3.03 -10.48
N GLY A 19 -16.27 -4.12 -10.53
CA GLY A 19 -17.44 -4.35 -9.69
C GLY A 19 -17.08 -4.38 -8.21
N THR A 20 -15.97 -5.04 -7.83
CA THR A 20 -15.49 -5.06 -6.44
C THR A 20 -15.14 -3.67 -5.95
N VAL A 21 -14.44 -2.87 -6.77
CA VAL A 21 -14.12 -1.47 -6.43
C VAL A 21 -15.37 -0.63 -6.31
N TRP A 22 -16.26 -0.69 -7.31
CA TRP A 22 -17.48 0.10 -7.34
C TRP A 22 -18.37 -0.20 -6.14
N LEU A 23 -18.56 -1.47 -5.80
CA LEU A 23 -19.38 -1.89 -4.68
C LEU A 23 -18.71 -1.51 -3.34
N GLY A 24 -17.40 -1.70 -3.20
CA GLY A 24 -16.65 -1.26 -2.02
C GLY A 24 -16.76 0.25 -1.79
N VAL A 25 -16.55 1.06 -2.82
CA VAL A 25 -16.66 2.54 -2.75
C VAL A 25 -18.10 2.97 -2.47
N SER A 26 -19.09 2.30 -3.06
CA SER A 26 -20.50 2.61 -2.83
C SER A 26 -20.88 2.36 -1.37
N ILE A 27 -20.52 1.21 -0.81
CA ILE A 27 -20.78 0.88 0.60
C ILE A 27 -20.02 1.81 1.55
N PHE A 28 -18.78 2.17 1.22
CA PHE A 28 -18.04 3.16 2.01
C PHE A 28 -18.71 4.55 1.98
N ASN A 29 -19.19 4.99 0.82
CA ASN A 29 -19.89 6.27 0.66
C ASN A 29 -21.29 6.28 1.29
N PHE A 30 -21.89 5.12 1.60
CA PHE A 30 -23.11 5.05 2.41
C PHE A 30 -22.95 5.73 3.77
N LYS A 31 -21.71 5.82 4.29
CA LYS A 31 -21.40 6.64 5.49
C LYS A 31 -21.81 8.10 5.33
N LYS A 32 -21.94 8.66 4.13
CA LYS A 32 -22.35 10.07 3.93
C LYS A 32 -23.86 10.23 3.70
N THR A 33 -24.58 9.13 3.48
CA THR A 33 -26.00 9.17 3.15
C THR A 33 -26.87 9.36 4.41
N PRO A 34 -28.06 9.99 4.28
CA PRO A 34 -28.98 10.14 5.40
C PRO A 34 -29.73 8.84 5.75
N PHE A 35 -29.52 7.78 4.98
CA PHE A 35 -30.17 6.49 5.20
C PHE A 35 -29.45 5.73 6.33
N LEU A 36 -30.21 5.17 7.28
CA LEU A 36 -29.76 4.43 8.49
C LEU A 36 -29.19 5.27 9.65
N SER A 37 -29.19 4.66 10.85
CA SER A 37 -28.58 5.22 12.05
C SER A 37 -27.06 5.29 11.96
N ALA A 38 -26.45 6.25 12.65
CA ALA A 38 -25.02 6.53 12.59
C ALA A 38 -24.14 5.30 12.88
N GLY A 39 -24.45 4.53 13.94
CA GLY A 39 -23.68 3.34 14.28
C GLY A 39 -23.78 2.21 13.24
N LYS A 40 -24.95 2.03 12.60
CA LYS A 40 -25.09 1.03 11.52
C LYS A 40 -24.31 1.45 10.26
N ARG A 41 -24.27 2.75 9.95
CA ARG A 41 -23.46 3.31 8.85
C ARG A 41 -21.97 3.12 9.07
N GLU A 42 -21.50 3.32 10.30
CA GLU A 42 -20.09 3.15 10.65
C GLU A 42 -19.66 1.69 10.50
N ILE A 43 -20.40 0.75 11.10
CA ILE A 43 -20.15 -0.69 10.93
C ILE A 43 -20.14 -1.09 9.45
N LEU A 44 -21.12 -0.62 8.69
CA LEU A 44 -21.22 -0.94 7.26
C LEU A 44 -20.02 -0.39 6.46
N ALA A 45 -19.52 0.79 6.80
CA ALA A 45 -18.35 1.39 6.16
C ALA A 45 -17.06 0.65 6.51
N ASP A 46 -16.91 0.20 7.76
CA ASP A 46 -15.73 -0.56 8.21
C ASP A 46 -15.66 -1.95 7.56
N TYR A 47 -16.81 -2.60 7.36
CA TYR A 47 -16.92 -3.90 6.68
C TYR A 47 -17.13 -3.81 5.16
N ALA A 48 -17.07 -2.61 4.56
CA ALA A 48 -17.33 -2.41 3.14
C ALA A 48 -16.46 -3.30 2.24
N LEU A 49 -15.18 -3.43 2.59
CA LEU A 49 -14.20 -4.16 1.81
C LEU A 49 -14.40 -5.70 1.88
N PRO A 50 -14.49 -6.33 3.07
CA PRO A 50 -14.87 -7.74 3.17
C PRO A 50 -16.20 -8.07 2.49
N ILE A 51 -17.24 -7.23 2.68
CA ILE A 51 -18.55 -7.44 2.06
C ILE A 51 -18.42 -7.41 0.53
N ALA A 52 -17.63 -6.48 -0.01
CA ALA A 52 -17.42 -6.38 -1.46
C ALA A 52 -16.74 -7.61 -2.04
N VAL A 53 -15.70 -8.12 -1.37
CA VAL A 53 -14.99 -9.33 -1.80
C VAL A 53 -15.90 -10.55 -1.76
N VAL A 54 -16.67 -10.75 -0.68
CA VAL A 54 -17.56 -11.90 -0.55
C VAL A 54 -18.69 -11.85 -1.57
N THR A 55 -19.33 -10.69 -1.76
CA THR A 55 -20.43 -10.55 -2.73
C THR A 55 -19.96 -10.73 -4.16
N MET A 56 -18.85 -10.10 -4.57
CA MET A 56 -18.34 -10.28 -5.94
C MET A 56 -17.76 -11.67 -6.18
N SER A 57 -17.18 -12.31 -5.16
CA SER A 57 -16.77 -13.72 -5.27
C SER A 57 -17.98 -14.64 -5.42
N PHE A 58 -19.07 -14.38 -4.69
CA PHE A 58 -20.33 -15.11 -4.86
C PHE A 58 -20.91 -14.89 -6.26
N VAL A 59 -20.92 -13.66 -6.77
CA VAL A 59 -21.40 -13.37 -8.12
C VAL A 59 -20.57 -14.09 -9.18
N GLY A 60 -19.24 -14.04 -9.07
CA GLY A 60 -18.33 -14.73 -9.99
C GLY A 60 -18.49 -16.24 -9.96
N SER A 61 -18.61 -16.84 -8.78
CA SER A 61 -18.73 -18.29 -8.62
C SER A 61 -20.12 -18.84 -8.97
N PHE A 62 -21.18 -18.13 -8.61
CA PHE A 62 -22.56 -18.59 -8.78
C PHE A 62 -23.14 -18.25 -10.16
N PHE A 63 -23.00 -17.01 -10.64
CA PHE A 63 -23.59 -16.57 -11.91
C PHE A 63 -22.70 -16.89 -13.12
N PHE A 64 -21.38 -16.92 -12.94
CA PHE A 64 -20.42 -17.13 -14.04
C PHE A 64 -19.68 -18.46 -13.93
N ARG A 65 -20.34 -19.49 -13.38
CA ARG A 65 -19.78 -20.84 -13.22
C ARG A 65 -19.28 -21.48 -14.53
N GLU A 66 -19.85 -21.07 -15.66
CA GLU A 66 -19.50 -21.57 -17.00
C GLU A 66 -18.20 -20.96 -17.56
N VAL A 67 -17.79 -19.78 -17.07
CA VAL A 67 -16.53 -19.14 -17.47
C VAL A 67 -15.46 -19.59 -16.48
N LYS A 68 -14.46 -20.33 -16.97
CA LYS A 68 -13.30 -20.75 -16.16
C LYS A 68 -12.54 -19.52 -15.68
N ALA A 69 -12.87 -19.04 -14.48
CA ALA A 69 -12.01 -18.13 -13.74
C ALA A 69 -10.73 -18.89 -13.39
N GLU A 70 -9.57 -18.29 -13.61
CA GLU A 70 -8.30 -18.91 -13.22
C GLU A 70 -8.31 -19.09 -11.69
N PRO A 71 -8.21 -20.31 -11.16
CA PRO A 71 -8.18 -20.53 -9.72
C PRO A 71 -6.88 -19.97 -9.14
N PHE A 72 -6.89 -19.74 -7.83
CA PHE A 72 -5.67 -19.40 -7.11
C PHE A 72 -4.63 -20.51 -7.31
N ARG A 73 -3.49 -20.19 -7.94
CA ARG A 73 -2.40 -21.13 -8.16
C ARG A 73 -1.65 -21.32 -6.84
N TYR A 74 -1.75 -22.51 -6.28
CA TYR A 74 -0.93 -22.94 -5.15
C TYR A 74 -0.10 -24.15 -5.58
N ASP A 75 1.10 -24.26 -5.04
CA ASP A 75 2.00 -25.39 -5.31
C ASP A 75 1.88 -26.39 -4.16
N ASP A 76 1.52 -27.63 -4.47
CA ASP A 76 1.33 -28.74 -3.51
C ASP A 76 2.67 -29.37 -3.08
N SER A 77 3.75 -28.58 -3.07
CA SER A 77 5.08 -29.08 -2.76
C SER A 77 5.16 -29.49 -1.27
N GLU A 78 5.29 -30.79 -0.99
CA GLU A 78 5.36 -31.33 0.37
C GLU A 78 6.61 -30.89 1.17
N ASN A 79 7.61 -30.28 0.52
CA ASN A 79 8.90 -29.90 1.10
C ASN A 79 9.09 -28.38 1.15
N VAL A 80 8.27 -27.68 1.94
CA VAL A 80 8.39 -26.22 2.15
C VAL A 80 9.60 -25.84 3.03
N PHE A 81 10.04 -26.76 3.90
CA PHE A 81 11.15 -26.56 4.83
C PHE A 81 12.42 -27.29 4.37
N THR A 82 13.11 -26.74 3.38
CA THR A 82 14.39 -27.30 2.92
C THR A 82 15.56 -26.43 3.37
N VAL A 83 16.48 -27.00 4.14
CA VAL A 83 17.71 -26.29 4.54
C VAL A 83 18.56 -26.02 3.30
N THR A 84 18.92 -24.75 3.10
CA THR A 84 19.69 -24.31 1.92
C THR A 84 21.10 -24.93 1.94
N PRO A 85 21.50 -25.72 0.93
CA PRO A 85 22.81 -26.37 0.91
C PRO A 85 23.93 -25.38 0.50
N LEU A 86 24.45 -24.61 1.45
CA LEU A 86 25.52 -23.61 1.23
C LEU A 86 26.83 -24.21 0.72
N GLY A 87 27.15 -25.45 1.07
CA GLY A 87 28.47 -26.06 0.83
C GLY A 87 28.78 -26.46 -0.62
N ARG A 88 27.82 -26.33 -1.56
CA ARG A 88 27.99 -26.73 -2.97
C ARG A 88 28.29 -25.56 -3.92
N LEU A 89 28.39 -24.33 -3.41
CA LEU A 89 28.48 -23.12 -4.23
C LEU A 89 29.94 -22.70 -4.48
N PRO A 90 30.29 -22.25 -5.70
CA PRO A 90 31.61 -21.71 -5.99
C PRO A 90 31.84 -20.40 -5.22
N GLY A 91 33.09 -20.14 -4.81
CA GLY A 91 33.44 -18.95 -4.00
C GLY A 91 33.05 -17.61 -4.65
N LEU A 92 33.08 -17.53 -5.99
CA LEU A 92 32.62 -16.35 -6.73
C LEU A 92 31.11 -16.10 -6.56
N ALA A 93 30.30 -17.16 -6.50
CA ALA A 93 28.86 -17.03 -6.26
C ALA A 93 28.57 -16.57 -4.83
N ILE A 94 29.38 -17.00 -3.85
CA ILE A 94 29.27 -16.52 -2.46
C ILE A 94 29.60 -15.02 -2.39
N ALA A 95 30.70 -14.59 -3.02
CA ALA A 95 31.07 -13.17 -3.07
C ALA A 95 29.99 -12.31 -3.76
N GLY A 96 29.43 -12.80 -4.88
CA GLY A 96 28.30 -12.16 -5.55
C GLY A 96 27.07 -12.06 -4.64
N ALA A 97 26.70 -13.17 -3.99
CA ALA A 97 25.56 -13.21 -3.07
C ALA A 97 25.71 -12.27 -1.88
N MET A 98 26.93 -12.07 -1.35
CA MET A 98 27.19 -11.09 -0.30
C MET A 98 26.87 -9.65 -0.76
N GLY A 99 27.30 -9.28 -1.98
CA GLY A 99 26.97 -7.98 -2.56
C GLY A 99 25.47 -7.78 -2.76
N LEU A 100 24.78 -8.80 -3.29
CA LEU A 100 23.32 -8.78 -3.46
C LEU A 100 22.59 -8.71 -2.12
N GLY A 101 23.05 -9.46 -1.12
CA GLY A 101 22.50 -9.46 0.24
C GLY A 101 22.66 -8.12 0.95
N PHE A 102 23.78 -7.42 0.74
CA PHE A 102 23.97 -6.07 1.26
C PHE A 102 22.96 -5.07 0.65
N ALA A 103 22.78 -5.09 -0.68
CA ALA A 103 21.81 -4.22 -1.34
C ALA A 103 20.36 -4.49 -0.88
N LEU A 104 20.01 -5.77 -0.70
CA LEU A 104 18.70 -6.16 -0.17
C LEU A 104 18.52 -5.77 1.30
N SER A 105 19.55 -5.88 2.14
CA SER A 105 19.51 -5.42 3.53
C SER A 105 19.23 -3.92 3.63
N LEU A 106 19.86 -3.12 2.75
CA LEU A 106 19.56 -1.68 2.65
C LEU A 106 18.11 -1.42 2.25
N LEU A 107 17.54 -2.20 1.33
CA LEU A 107 16.13 -2.09 0.95
C LEU A 107 15.21 -2.35 2.15
N ILE A 108 15.43 -3.44 2.89
CA ILE A 108 14.60 -3.81 4.05
C ILE A 108 14.70 -2.73 5.14
N LEU A 109 15.90 -2.21 5.40
CA LEU A 109 16.11 -1.15 6.38
C LEU A 109 15.39 0.14 5.96
N MET A 110 15.47 0.49 4.68
CA MET A 110 14.80 1.66 4.12
C MET A 110 13.27 1.54 4.24
N ASP A 111 12.69 0.40 3.86
CA ASP A 111 11.24 0.16 3.97
C ASP A 111 10.77 0.24 5.43
N GLN A 112 11.57 -0.29 6.37
CA GLN A 112 11.28 -0.20 7.80
C GLN A 112 11.31 1.24 8.31
N ASN A 113 12.31 2.02 7.89
CA ASN A 113 12.44 3.43 8.28
C ASN A 113 11.34 4.30 7.67
N ILE A 114 10.94 4.03 6.43
CA ILE A 114 9.83 4.74 5.78
C ILE A 114 8.51 4.38 6.46
N SER A 115 8.26 3.09 6.71
CA SER A 115 7.02 2.65 7.38
C SER A 115 6.91 3.20 8.80
N SER A 116 8.02 3.26 9.56
CA SER A 116 8.00 3.81 10.93
C SER A 116 7.91 5.35 10.95
N ALA A 117 8.43 6.04 9.93
CA ALA A 117 8.24 7.47 9.79
C ALA A 117 6.77 7.83 9.49
N VAL A 118 6.07 6.97 8.74
CA VAL A 118 4.62 7.11 8.50
C VAL A 118 3.83 6.82 9.77
N ASP A 119 4.14 5.70 10.45
CA ASP A 119 3.50 5.32 11.72
C ASP A 119 4.34 5.80 12.92
N ARG A 120 4.18 7.08 13.27
CA ARG A 120 4.93 7.87 14.30
C ARG A 120 5.07 7.25 15.70
N HIS A 121 4.48 6.09 15.95
CA HIS A 121 4.42 5.43 17.26
C HIS A 121 5.39 4.24 17.41
N THR A 122 6.11 3.82 16.37
CA THR A 122 7.03 2.68 16.46
C THR A 122 8.50 3.10 16.62
N ILE A 123 8.92 3.26 17.88
CA ILE A 123 10.30 3.58 18.27
C ILE A 123 11.24 2.41 17.96
N GLY A 124 12.08 2.57 16.94
CA GLY A 124 13.55 2.38 16.95
C GLY A 124 14.19 1.00 17.21
N SER A 125 13.51 0.00 17.77
CA SER A 125 14.17 -1.21 18.30
C SER A 125 13.90 -2.52 17.53
N TRP A 126 13.35 -2.43 16.31
CA TRP A 126 12.97 -3.59 15.51
C TRP A 126 13.90 -3.97 14.34
N PRO A 127 14.90 -3.17 13.89
CA PRO A 127 15.70 -3.58 12.73
C PRO A 127 16.55 -4.82 13.03
N PHE A 128 16.99 -4.99 14.29
CA PHE A 128 17.71 -6.19 14.73
C PHE A 128 16.82 -7.44 14.72
N VAL A 129 15.56 -7.31 15.14
CA VAL A 129 14.58 -8.41 15.11
C VAL A 129 14.29 -8.83 13.67
N MET A 130 14.12 -7.87 12.77
CA MET A 130 13.94 -8.14 11.34
C MET A 130 15.16 -8.81 10.71
N ALA A 131 16.37 -8.40 11.11
CA ALA A 131 17.61 -9.03 10.64
C ALA A 131 17.72 -10.48 11.11
N ILE A 132 17.43 -10.77 12.39
CA ILE A 132 17.40 -12.15 12.92
C ILE A 132 16.36 -12.99 12.18
N LEU A 133 15.14 -12.45 12.02
CA LEU A 133 14.06 -13.17 11.34
C LEU A 133 14.41 -13.47 9.88
N THR A 134 15.00 -12.50 9.17
CA THR A 134 15.44 -12.68 7.79
C THR A 134 16.53 -13.74 7.69
N ALA A 135 17.50 -13.74 8.62
CA ALA A 135 18.54 -14.77 8.68
C ALA A 135 17.95 -16.17 8.94
N ALA A 136 16.98 -16.28 9.85
CA ALA A 136 16.29 -17.53 10.14
C ALA A 136 15.49 -18.04 8.93
N LEU A 137 14.73 -17.18 8.26
CA LEU A 137 13.97 -17.53 7.05
C LEU A 137 14.90 -17.94 5.90
N SER A 138 16.05 -17.27 5.75
CA SER A 138 17.05 -17.61 4.74
C SER A 138 17.70 -18.98 4.97
N ALA A 139 17.88 -19.41 6.23
CA ALA A 139 18.42 -20.73 6.54
C ALA A 139 17.46 -21.87 6.14
N VAL A 140 16.16 -21.59 6.22
CA VAL A 140 15.06 -22.53 5.95
C VAL A 140 14.59 -22.48 4.48
N GLY A 141 15.08 -21.52 3.69
CA GLY A 141 14.71 -21.36 2.28
C GLY A 141 13.36 -20.66 2.07
N LEU A 142 12.82 -20.01 3.11
CA LEU A 142 11.54 -19.31 3.05
C LEU A 142 11.70 -17.86 2.54
N PRO A 143 10.67 -17.29 1.90
CA PRO A 143 10.69 -15.90 1.47
C PRO A 143 10.85 -14.95 2.66
N TRP A 144 11.57 -13.86 2.45
CA TRP A 144 11.84 -12.88 3.50
C TRP A 144 10.61 -12.00 3.76
N MET A 145 10.47 -11.58 5.01
CA MET A 145 9.40 -10.68 5.45
C MET A 145 9.95 -9.26 5.54
N HIS A 146 9.23 -8.29 4.98
CA HIS A 146 9.54 -6.86 5.08
C HIS A 146 8.29 -6.09 5.50
N ALA A 147 8.46 -4.85 5.99
CA ALA A 147 7.32 -4.00 6.31
C ALA A 147 6.60 -3.55 5.02
N LEU A 148 5.27 -3.63 5.02
CA LEU A 148 4.46 -3.14 3.92
C LEU A 148 3.97 -1.72 4.21
N VAL A 149 4.61 -0.74 3.56
CA VAL A 149 4.32 0.70 3.71
C VAL A 149 2.83 1.07 3.59
N PRO A 150 2.03 0.53 2.64
CA PRO A 150 0.61 0.88 2.60
C PRO A 150 -0.23 0.16 3.66
N HIS A 151 0.18 -1.03 4.10
CA HIS A 151 -0.64 -1.86 4.99
C HIS A 151 -0.64 -1.34 6.43
N SER A 152 0.50 -0.90 6.95
CA SER A 152 0.64 -0.39 8.31
C SER A 152 -0.26 0.82 8.62
N PRO A 153 -0.28 1.91 7.82
CA PRO A 153 -1.16 3.05 8.07
C PRO A 153 -2.64 2.73 7.81
N LEU A 154 -2.95 1.80 6.89
CA LEU A 154 -4.33 1.35 6.69
C LEU A 154 -4.85 0.58 7.91
N HIS A 155 -4.01 -0.28 8.49
CA HIS A 155 -4.33 -0.98 9.73
C HIS A 155 -4.49 0.00 10.90
N ALA A 156 -3.60 0.99 11.02
CA ALA A 156 -3.71 2.04 12.03
C ALA A 156 -4.99 2.88 11.84
N ARG A 157 -5.34 3.21 10.60
CA ARG A 157 -6.58 3.94 10.25
C ARG A 157 -7.84 3.14 10.54
N ALA A 158 -7.82 1.82 10.33
CA ALA A 158 -8.93 0.95 10.70
C ALA A 158 -9.15 0.86 12.22
N LEU A 159 -8.12 1.17 13.02
CA LEU A 159 -8.18 1.25 14.47
C LEU A 159 -8.42 2.68 14.98
N ALA A 160 -8.54 3.65 14.08
CA ALA A 160 -8.66 5.06 14.38
C ALA A 160 -10.13 5.51 14.34
N ASP A 161 -10.57 6.17 15.40
CA ASP A 161 -11.88 6.79 15.47
C ASP A 161 -11.80 8.16 14.79
N VAL A 162 -12.51 8.31 13.67
CA VAL A 162 -12.50 9.52 12.85
C VAL A 162 -13.80 10.30 13.07
N GLU A 163 -13.70 11.49 13.67
CA GLU A 163 -14.81 12.43 13.81
C GLU A 163 -14.82 13.45 12.67
N GLU A 164 -16.00 13.78 12.17
CA GLU A 164 -16.20 14.89 11.24
C GLU A 164 -16.45 16.18 12.02
N ARG A 165 -15.52 17.13 11.93
CA ARG A 165 -15.66 18.47 12.51
C ARG A 165 -15.78 19.50 11.40
N VAL A 166 -16.83 20.31 11.46
CA VAL A 166 -17.01 21.40 10.52
C VAL A 166 -16.21 22.61 11.01
N HIS A 167 -15.26 23.07 10.20
CA HIS A 167 -14.50 24.29 10.46
C HIS A 167 -14.63 25.23 9.27
N GLN A 168 -15.07 26.47 9.50
CA GLN A 168 -15.27 27.48 8.46
C GLN A 168 -16.14 27.00 7.26
N GLY A 169 -17.19 26.21 7.53
CA GLY A 169 -18.09 25.69 6.49
C GLY A 169 -17.55 24.48 5.70
N HIS A 170 -16.32 24.03 5.95
CA HIS A 170 -15.76 22.80 5.39
C HIS A 170 -15.76 21.68 6.43
N VAL A 171 -16.15 20.46 6.01
CA VAL A 171 -16.14 19.27 6.85
C VAL A 171 -14.74 18.67 6.83
N TYR A 172 -14.07 18.65 8.00
CA TYR A 172 -12.77 18.02 8.18
C TYR A 172 -12.92 16.72 8.96
N GLN A 173 -12.27 15.66 8.49
CA GLN A 173 -12.15 14.40 9.21
C GLN A 173 -10.92 14.47 10.10
N ILE A 174 -11.14 14.48 11.42
CA ILE A 174 -10.07 14.53 12.42
C ILE A 174 -10.03 13.18 13.13
N ILE A 175 -8.84 12.60 13.23
CA ILE A 175 -8.60 11.39 14.00
C ILE A 175 -8.59 11.78 15.48
N VAL A 176 -9.54 11.27 16.26
CA VAL A 176 -9.71 11.63 17.68
C VAL A 176 -8.92 10.70 18.59
N ARG A 177 -8.94 9.40 18.27
CA ARG A 177 -8.26 8.38 19.06
C ARG A 177 -7.84 7.23 18.17
N VAL A 178 -6.64 6.72 18.39
CA VAL A 178 -6.17 5.47 17.79
C VAL A 178 -6.15 4.38 18.85
N ARG A 179 -6.76 3.24 18.58
CA ARG A 179 -6.78 2.08 19.48
C ARG A 179 -5.58 1.18 19.20
N GLU A 180 -4.51 1.33 19.97
CA GLU A 180 -3.35 0.44 19.87
C GLU A 180 -3.66 -0.94 20.45
N THR A 181 -3.73 -1.96 19.60
CA THR A 181 -4.00 -3.34 20.03
C THR A 181 -2.98 -4.29 19.40
N ARG A 182 -2.29 -5.07 20.24
CA ARG A 182 -1.38 -6.14 19.76
C ARG A 182 -2.13 -7.40 19.32
N LEU A 183 -3.36 -7.57 19.80
CA LEU A 183 -4.19 -8.73 19.51
C LEU A 183 -4.63 -8.78 18.05
N THR A 184 -4.93 -7.65 17.42
CA THR A 184 -5.40 -7.63 16.02
C THR A 184 -4.34 -8.18 15.06
N VAL A 185 -3.07 -7.81 15.29
CA VAL A 185 -1.92 -8.34 14.55
C VAL A 185 -1.68 -9.80 14.87
N LEU A 186 -1.79 -10.23 16.14
CA LEU A 186 -1.64 -11.64 16.50
C LEU A 186 -2.70 -12.51 15.83
N PHE A 187 -3.97 -12.10 15.89
CA PHE A 187 -5.08 -12.80 15.26
C PHE A 187 -4.95 -12.82 13.74
N SER A 188 -4.49 -11.75 13.10
CA SER A 188 -4.30 -11.75 11.65
C SER A 188 -3.22 -12.76 11.23
N HIS A 189 -2.10 -12.86 11.95
CA HIS A 189 -1.06 -13.86 11.66
C HIS A 189 -1.52 -15.29 11.92
N ILE A 190 -2.30 -15.53 12.97
CA ILE A 190 -2.91 -16.86 13.22
C ILE A 190 -3.88 -17.22 12.10
N LEU A 191 -4.72 -16.28 11.64
CA LEU A 191 -5.66 -16.49 10.54
C LEU A 191 -4.95 -16.70 9.20
N ILE A 192 -3.83 -16.02 8.94
CA ILE A 192 -2.99 -16.28 7.77
C ILE A 192 -2.43 -17.70 7.84
N GLY A 193 -1.93 -18.15 9.00
CA GLY A 193 -1.48 -19.53 9.18
C GLY A 193 -2.60 -20.55 8.95
N LEU A 194 -3.79 -20.28 9.51
CA LEU A 194 -4.96 -21.13 9.30
C LEU A 194 -5.41 -21.13 7.83
N SER A 195 -5.24 -20.04 7.10
CA SER A 195 -5.63 -19.93 5.70
C SER A 195 -4.92 -20.94 4.79
N ILE A 196 -3.73 -21.40 5.18
CA ILE A 196 -3.00 -22.46 4.47
C ILE A 196 -3.80 -23.76 4.49
N MET A 197 -4.48 -24.07 5.59
CA MET A 197 -5.37 -25.24 5.68
C MET A 197 -6.68 -25.06 4.89
N LEU A 198 -7.08 -23.81 4.63
CA LEU A 198 -8.28 -23.44 3.85
C LEU A 198 -7.99 -23.18 2.36
N LEU A 199 -6.73 -23.33 1.91
CA LEU A 199 -6.34 -23.23 0.50
C LEU A 199 -7.13 -24.19 -0.42
N PRO A 200 -7.25 -25.51 -0.12
CA PRO A 200 -7.93 -26.44 -1.04
C PRO A 200 -9.42 -26.12 -1.22
N TYR A 201 -10.11 -25.74 -0.14
CA TYR A 201 -11.49 -25.24 -0.11
C TYR A 201 -11.62 -24.34 1.12
N PRO A 202 -12.19 -23.11 1.08
CA PRO A 202 -12.95 -22.40 0.03
C PRO A 202 -12.17 -21.29 -0.72
N MET A 203 -10.88 -21.08 -0.45
CA MET A 203 -10.09 -20.01 -1.10
C MET A 203 -10.06 -20.12 -2.63
N ALA A 204 -10.19 -21.33 -3.19
CA ALA A 204 -10.31 -21.58 -4.62
C ALA A 204 -11.51 -20.87 -5.28
N TYR A 205 -12.56 -20.52 -4.53
CA TYR A 205 -13.71 -19.79 -5.06
C TYR A 205 -13.47 -18.28 -5.20
N ILE A 206 -12.44 -17.75 -4.55
CA ILE A 206 -12.09 -16.33 -4.66
C ILE A 206 -11.26 -16.15 -5.92
N SER A 207 -11.88 -15.60 -6.97
CA SER A 207 -11.17 -15.34 -8.21
C SER A 207 -10.05 -14.30 -8.01
N PRO A 208 -8.89 -14.45 -8.68
CA PRO A 208 -7.83 -13.43 -8.68
C PRO A 208 -8.31 -12.05 -9.15
N ALA A 209 -9.35 -11.99 -9.99
CA ALA A 209 -9.96 -10.75 -10.45
C ALA A 209 -10.52 -9.91 -9.29
N VAL A 210 -11.21 -10.55 -8.34
CA VAL A 210 -11.76 -9.89 -7.14
C VAL A 210 -10.64 -9.39 -6.23
N LEU A 211 -9.57 -10.18 -6.07
CA LEU A 211 -8.39 -9.77 -5.29
C LEU A 211 -7.67 -8.56 -5.94
N ASN A 212 -7.59 -8.51 -7.27
CA ASN A 212 -7.07 -7.34 -7.98
C ASN A 212 -7.98 -6.11 -7.80
N GLY A 213 -9.30 -6.31 -7.72
CA GLY A 213 -10.25 -5.26 -7.36
C GLY A 213 -10.03 -4.74 -5.94
N LEU A 214 -9.81 -5.64 -4.98
CA LEU A 214 -9.42 -5.34 -3.60
C LEU A 214 -8.13 -4.50 -3.56
N PHE A 215 -7.08 -4.91 -4.28
CA PHE A 215 -5.83 -4.13 -4.36
C PHE A 215 -6.03 -2.75 -4.99
N LEU A 216 -6.86 -2.65 -6.03
CA LEU A 216 -7.20 -1.36 -6.65
C LEU A 216 -7.97 -0.45 -5.69
N TYR A 217 -8.94 -0.98 -4.94
CA TYR A 217 -9.66 -0.23 -3.91
C TYR A 217 -8.70 0.31 -2.84
N VAL A 218 -7.81 -0.54 -2.33
CA VAL A 218 -6.79 -0.17 -1.34
C VAL A 218 -5.84 0.90 -1.91
N ALA A 219 -5.42 0.77 -3.17
CA ALA A 219 -4.59 1.76 -3.83
C ALA A 219 -5.28 3.13 -3.95
N VAL A 220 -6.55 3.16 -4.38
CA VAL A 220 -7.32 4.41 -4.53
C VAL A 220 -7.60 5.06 -3.18
N THR A 221 -8.03 4.28 -2.19
CA THR A 221 -8.31 4.80 -0.84
C THR A 221 -7.04 5.26 -0.11
N GLY A 222 -5.89 4.63 -0.38
CA GLY A 222 -4.58 5.03 0.11
C GLY A 222 -4.08 6.39 -0.43
N LEU A 223 -4.60 6.86 -1.57
CA LEU A 223 -4.34 8.23 -2.04
C LEU A 223 -5.08 9.28 -1.19
N GLY A 224 -6.18 8.88 -0.53
CA GLY A 224 -7.00 9.75 0.32
C GLY A 224 -6.31 10.08 1.64
N GLY A 225 -5.87 11.33 1.78
CA GLY A 225 -5.09 11.84 2.92
C GLY A 225 -3.59 11.95 2.64
N ASN A 226 -3.13 11.64 1.41
CA ASN A 226 -1.76 11.91 1.00
C ASN A 226 -1.62 13.38 0.58
N GLN A 227 -0.80 14.13 1.34
CA GLN A 227 -0.56 15.56 1.08
C GLN A 227 0.01 15.84 -0.31
N MET A 228 0.84 14.94 -0.86
CA MET A 228 1.36 15.09 -2.22
C MET A 228 0.22 14.99 -3.24
N PHE A 229 -0.71 14.04 -3.04
CA PHE A 229 -1.88 13.89 -3.92
C PHE A 229 -2.84 15.08 -3.81
N GLU A 230 -3.06 15.61 -2.61
CA GLU A 230 -3.82 16.86 -2.42
C GLU A 230 -3.18 18.02 -3.19
N ARG A 231 -1.85 18.18 -3.12
CA ARG A 231 -1.13 19.22 -3.87
C ARG A 231 -1.17 18.99 -5.38
N ILE A 232 -1.16 17.73 -5.84
CA ILE A 232 -1.35 17.41 -7.25
C ILE A 232 -2.76 17.80 -7.70
N SER A 233 -3.78 17.52 -6.88
CA SER A 233 -5.17 17.91 -7.15
C SER A 233 -5.36 19.43 -7.25
N LEU A 234 -4.56 20.22 -6.53
CA LEU A 234 -4.54 21.69 -6.67
C LEU A 234 -4.11 22.16 -8.07
N PHE A 235 -3.40 21.37 -8.88
CA PHE A 235 -3.13 21.76 -10.28
C PHE A 235 -4.39 21.73 -11.15
N PHE A 236 -5.37 20.90 -10.80
CA PHE A 236 -6.61 20.74 -11.55
C PHE A 236 -7.78 21.51 -10.94
N THR A 237 -7.67 21.92 -9.68
CA THR A 237 -8.69 22.71 -8.99
C THR A 237 -8.61 24.18 -9.43
N GLU A 238 -9.75 24.82 -9.67
CA GLU A 238 -9.82 26.26 -9.94
C GLU A 238 -9.45 27.07 -8.68
N GLN A 239 -8.79 28.21 -8.85
CA GLN A 239 -8.32 29.07 -7.74
C GLN A 239 -9.46 29.51 -6.80
N SER A 240 -10.68 29.65 -7.32
CA SER A 240 -11.88 30.02 -6.58
C SER A 240 -12.37 28.91 -5.63
N ALA A 241 -12.06 27.65 -5.94
CA ALA A 241 -12.49 26.46 -5.20
C ALA A 241 -11.42 25.93 -4.24
N TYR A 242 -10.33 26.66 -4.01
CA TYR A 242 -9.26 26.21 -3.12
C TYR A 242 -9.77 26.10 -1.68
N PRO A 243 -9.57 24.94 -1.01
CA PRO A 243 -9.97 24.79 0.38
C PRO A 243 -9.15 25.77 1.24
N PRO A 244 -9.73 26.38 2.28
CA PRO A 244 -9.06 27.34 3.16
C PRO A 244 -8.08 26.63 4.12
N ASN A 245 -7.11 25.89 3.59
CA ASN A 245 -6.08 25.24 4.36
C ASN A 245 -4.98 26.24 4.77
N HIS A 246 -4.37 26.01 5.94
CA HIS A 246 -3.39 26.91 6.57
C HIS A 246 -2.16 27.22 5.68
N TYR A 247 -1.68 26.23 4.92
CA TYR A 247 -0.51 26.38 4.04
C TYR A 247 -0.80 27.18 2.75
N ILE A 248 -2.01 27.08 2.21
CA ILE A 248 -2.43 27.80 0.98
C ILE A 248 -2.47 29.31 1.24
N ARG A 249 -2.74 29.74 2.48
CA ARG A 249 -2.77 31.15 2.88
C ARG A 249 -1.38 31.76 3.11
N ARG A 250 -0.35 30.95 3.42
CA ARG A 250 0.99 31.44 3.80
C ARG A 250 2.01 31.42 2.68
N VAL A 251 1.83 30.56 1.68
CA VAL A 251 2.82 30.34 0.61
C VAL A 251 2.24 30.80 -0.74
N PRO A 252 2.99 31.58 -1.55
CA PRO A 252 2.53 31.95 -2.88
C PRO A 252 2.38 30.71 -3.76
N GLN A 253 1.27 30.64 -4.50
CA GLN A 253 0.86 29.48 -5.29
C GLN A 253 1.95 28.98 -6.25
N ARG A 254 2.67 29.90 -6.91
CA ARG A 254 3.77 29.53 -7.83
C ARG A 254 4.86 28.69 -7.15
N LYS A 255 5.15 28.95 -5.87
CA LYS A 255 6.13 28.17 -5.10
C LYS A 255 5.60 26.79 -4.71
N ILE A 256 4.30 26.68 -4.43
CA ILE A 256 3.64 25.39 -4.21
C ILE A 256 3.73 24.53 -5.48
N HIS A 257 3.36 25.09 -6.63
CA HIS A 257 3.42 24.37 -7.91
C HIS A 257 4.85 23.99 -8.32
N GLN A 258 5.84 24.86 -8.08
CA GLN A 258 7.25 24.53 -8.31
C GLN A 258 7.71 23.35 -7.44
N PHE A 259 7.32 23.33 -6.17
CA PHE A 259 7.64 22.25 -5.25
C PHE A 259 6.97 20.93 -5.67
N THR A 260 5.67 20.95 -5.95
CA THR A 260 4.92 19.76 -6.37
C THR A 260 5.37 19.26 -7.74
N GLY A 261 5.76 20.14 -8.66
CA GLY A 261 6.37 19.74 -9.94
C GLY A 261 7.70 19.01 -9.76
N CYS A 262 8.54 19.46 -8.81
CA CYS A 262 9.77 18.76 -8.45
C CYS A 262 9.49 17.38 -7.84
N GLN A 263 8.52 17.27 -6.93
CA GLN A 263 8.08 15.98 -6.37
C GLN A 263 7.54 15.03 -7.45
N LEU A 264 6.76 15.54 -8.41
CA LEU A 264 6.23 14.76 -9.52
C LEU A 264 7.37 14.25 -10.42
N ALA A 265 8.38 15.07 -10.69
CA ALA A 265 9.56 14.64 -11.45
C ALA A 265 10.35 13.54 -10.72
N GLN A 266 10.50 13.64 -9.40
CA GLN A 266 11.13 12.60 -8.57
C GLN A 266 10.30 11.30 -8.58
N LEU A 267 8.99 11.40 -8.43
CA LEU A 267 8.07 10.26 -8.53
C LEU A 267 8.16 9.61 -9.91
N MET A 268 8.13 10.39 -10.99
CA MET A 268 8.23 9.90 -12.36
C MET A 268 9.55 9.14 -12.55
N LEU A 269 10.66 9.68 -12.05
CA LEU A 269 11.95 9.00 -12.07
C LEU A 269 11.87 7.65 -11.36
N MET A 270 11.30 7.59 -10.16
CA MET A 270 11.11 6.33 -9.43
C MET A 270 10.22 5.34 -10.19
N CYS A 271 9.12 5.81 -10.78
CA CYS A 271 8.22 4.98 -11.58
C CYS A 271 8.94 4.41 -12.81
N LEU A 272 9.72 5.22 -13.53
CA LEU A 272 10.48 4.76 -14.70
C LEU A 272 11.43 3.62 -14.35
N PHE A 273 12.16 3.71 -13.23
CA PHE A 273 13.04 2.62 -12.80
C PHE A 273 12.28 1.44 -12.19
N GLY A 274 11.18 1.68 -11.47
CA GLY A 274 10.40 0.66 -10.79
C GLY A 274 9.58 -0.24 -11.74
N PHE A 275 9.07 0.31 -12.84
CA PHE A 275 8.29 -0.44 -13.84
C PHE A 275 9.16 -1.22 -14.83
N VAL A 276 10.49 -1.08 -14.79
CA VAL A 276 11.38 -1.85 -15.65
C VAL A 276 11.31 -3.33 -15.22
N PRO A 277 11.01 -4.27 -16.13
CA PRO A 277 10.84 -5.69 -15.78
C PRO A 277 12.15 -6.39 -15.39
N TRP A 278 13.29 -5.71 -15.49
CA TRP A 278 14.61 -6.28 -15.24
C TRP A 278 14.88 -6.41 -13.73
N PRO A 279 15.14 -7.63 -13.23
CA PRO A 279 15.41 -7.85 -11.79
C PRO A 279 16.57 -6.99 -11.27
N TYR A 280 17.61 -6.78 -12.09
CA TYR A 280 18.76 -5.96 -11.74
C TYR A 280 18.41 -4.50 -11.44
N MET A 281 17.43 -3.92 -12.14
CA MET A 281 17.01 -2.54 -11.92
C MET A 281 16.30 -2.38 -10.58
N LYS A 282 15.54 -3.40 -10.15
CA LYS A 282 14.90 -3.44 -8.82
C LYS A 282 15.93 -3.44 -7.69
N MET A 283 17.14 -3.96 -7.92
CA MET A 283 18.20 -3.97 -6.92
C MET A 283 18.86 -2.61 -6.70
N ILE A 284 18.81 -1.74 -7.71
CA ILE A 284 19.35 -0.36 -7.64
C ILE A 284 18.33 0.60 -7.00
N PHE A 285 17.07 0.17 -6.89
CA PHE A 285 15.98 0.96 -6.33
C PHE A 285 16.29 1.63 -4.96
N PRO A 286 16.91 0.95 -3.97
CA PRO A 286 17.26 1.57 -2.69
C PRO A 286 18.28 2.70 -2.84
N VAL A 287 19.24 2.52 -3.76
CA VAL A 287 20.26 3.54 -4.04
C VAL A 287 19.62 4.76 -4.69
N ILE A 288 18.68 4.55 -5.61
CA ILE A 288 17.91 5.65 -6.22
C ILE A 288 17.10 6.37 -5.15
N LEU A 289 16.40 5.65 -4.28
CA LEU A 289 15.60 6.27 -3.22
C LEU A 289 16.47 7.08 -2.24
N LEU A 290 17.61 6.52 -1.82
CA LEU A 290 18.57 7.23 -0.99
C LEU A 290 19.14 8.46 -1.69
N SER A 291 19.33 8.42 -3.01
CA SER A 291 19.78 9.58 -3.79
C SER A 291 18.75 10.71 -3.87
N LEU A 292 17.46 10.43 -3.65
CA LEU A 292 16.42 11.47 -3.60
C LEU A 292 16.49 12.32 -2.33
N LEU A 293 17.05 11.80 -1.23
CA LEU A 293 17.25 12.55 0.01
C LEU A 293 18.21 13.74 -0.15
N PRO A 294 19.44 13.59 -0.67
CA PRO A 294 20.31 14.73 -0.92
C PRO A 294 19.74 15.65 -2.01
N ILE A 295 19.02 15.14 -3.01
CA ILE A 295 18.30 15.98 -3.97
C ILE A 295 17.30 16.88 -3.22
N ARG A 296 16.50 16.33 -2.28
CA ARG A 296 15.62 17.14 -1.42
C ARG A 296 16.41 18.17 -0.61
N HIS A 297 17.49 17.78 0.05
CA HIS A 297 18.22 18.70 0.94
C HIS A 297 19.11 19.73 0.23
N LEU A 298 19.55 19.50 -1.01
CA LEU A 298 20.49 20.38 -1.73
C LEU A 298 19.83 21.18 -2.85
N ILE A 299 18.84 20.61 -3.54
CA ILE A 299 18.21 21.23 -4.72
C ILE A 299 16.95 22.00 -4.31
N VAL A 300 16.14 21.47 -3.40
CA VAL A 300 14.87 22.11 -3.02
C VAL A 300 15.09 23.47 -2.31
N PRO A 301 16.05 23.64 -1.37
CA PRO A 301 16.33 24.94 -0.76
C PRO A 301 16.87 25.99 -1.72
N ARG A 302 17.44 25.57 -2.87
CA ARG A 302 17.87 26.49 -3.93
C ARG A 302 16.71 27.01 -4.79
N VAL A 303 15.59 26.28 -4.85
CA VAL A 303 14.43 26.62 -5.70
C VAL A 303 13.33 27.33 -4.90
N VAL A 304 13.17 26.98 -3.61
CA VAL A 304 12.14 27.50 -2.71
C VAL A 304 12.78 28.00 -1.42
N GLU A 305 12.44 29.23 -1.00
CA GLU A 305 12.95 29.80 0.24
C GLU A 305 12.59 28.93 1.46
N ASP A 306 13.53 28.81 2.41
CA ASP A 306 13.38 27.96 3.60
C ASP A 306 12.15 28.30 4.45
N ARG A 307 11.68 29.56 4.44
CA ARG A 307 10.45 29.96 5.15
C ARG A 307 9.21 29.25 4.59
N PHE A 308 9.16 29.06 3.28
CA PHE A 308 8.03 28.43 2.59
C PHE A 308 8.12 26.90 2.68
N LEU A 309 9.33 26.34 2.67
CA LEU A 309 9.55 24.93 2.94
C LEU A 309 9.13 24.56 4.35
N LYS A 310 9.52 25.35 5.36
CA LYS A 310 9.05 25.15 6.73
C LYS A 310 7.53 25.27 6.85
N ALA A 311 6.88 26.18 6.11
CA ALA A 311 5.43 26.28 6.12
C ALA A 311 4.74 25.05 5.47
N LEU A 312 5.32 24.52 4.39
CA LEU A 312 4.85 23.32 3.68
C LEU A 312 5.11 22.02 4.44
N ASP A 313 6.19 21.96 5.24
CA ASP A 313 6.56 20.81 6.06
C ASP A 313 5.97 20.93 7.48
N SER A 314 5.65 22.13 7.99
CA SER A 314 5.02 22.31 9.32
C SER A 314 3.58 21.80 9.41
N SER A 315 2.94 21.51 8.28
CA SER A 315 1.69 20.74 8.22
C SER A 315 1.91 19.24 8.32
N GLU A 316 3.15 18.77 8.51
CA GLU A 316 3.45 17.43 9.00
C GLU A 316 3.16 17.31 10.51
N HIS A 317 2.48 18.27 11.16
CA HIS A 317 2.14 18.18 12.60
C HIS A 317 0.65 18.23 12.85
#